data_AF-A0A5E4FP62-F1
#
_entry.id   AF-A0A5E4FP62-F1
#
_cell.length_a   1.000
_cell.length_b   1.000
_cell.length_c   1.000
_cell.angle_alpha   90.00
_cell.angle_beta   90.00
_cell.angle_gamma   90.00
#
_symmetry.space_group_name_H-M   'P 1'
#
loop_
_entity.id
_entity.type
_entity.pdbx_description
1 polymer ?
#
loop_
_entity_poly.entity_id
_entity_poly.type
_entity_poly.pdbx_seq_one_letter_code
_entity_poly.pdbx_strand_id
1 'polypeptide(L)'
;MEFSMGMWLALVLGGLPLLGLFLGYGDGAGMYRSHLFGSPCIITCFPAVNKFVFQSLDTFILDWPTVDLLGRSSLVAVHGKPYARLRRYVTNAINQPDALRRFALFVQPRMVALYFSHGLRRVESKHMMKLRR
;
A
#
# COMPACT_ATOMS: atom_id res chain seq x y z
N MET A 1 14.67 -20.71 -7.43
CA MET A 1 13.56 -20.05 -6.72
C MET A 1 14.14 -19.29 -5.53
N GLU A 2 14.85 -18.19 -5.77
CA GLU A 2 15.60 -17.46 -4.72
C GLU A 2 15.27 -15.94 -4.71
N PHE A 3 14.51 -15.45 -5.70
CA PHE A 3 14.23 -14.01 -5.85
C PHE A 3 13.10 -13.47 -4.95
N SER A 4 12.35 -14.32 -4.24
CA SER A 4 11.17 -13.88 -3.47
C SER A 4 11.51 -13.46 -2.03
N MET A 5 12.43 -14.16 -1.35
CA MET A 5 12.72 -13.90 0.07
C MET A 5 13.45 -12.57 0.29
N GLY A 6 14.41 -12.24 -0.58
CA GLY A 6 15.20 -11.01 -0.49
C GLY A 6 14.39 -9.73 -0.72
N MET A 7 13.36 -9.78 -1.58
CA MET A 7 12.51 -8.63 -1.86
C MET A 7 11.55 -8.33 -0.71
N TRP A 8 11.02 -9.37 -0.04
CA TRP A 8 10.24 -9.21 1.19
C TRP A 8 11.11 -8.68 2.35
N LEU A 9 12.35 -9.15 2.47
CA LEU A 9 13.28 -8.67 3.51
C LEU A 9 13.65 -7.19 3.29
N ALA A 10 13.87 -6.77 2.04
CA ALA A 10 14.15 -5.38 1.69
C ALA A 10 12.96 -4.44 1.96
N LEU A 11 11.72 -4.91 1.74
CA LEU A 11 10.49 -4.15 2.01
C LEU A 11 10.19 -4.02 3.50
N VAL A 12 10.56 -5.03 4.30
CA VAL A 12 10.29 -5.07 5.76
C VAL A 12 11.40 -4.40 6.57
N LEU A 13 12.67 -4.50 6.16
CA LEU A 13 13.81 -3.96 6.90
C LEU A 13 14.37 -2.64 6.33
N GLY A 14 14.14 -2.34 5.06
CA GLY A 14 14.69 -1.17 4.39
C GLY A 14 13.64 -0.12 4.11
N GLY A 15 13.59 0.93 4.94
CA GLY A 15 12.93 2.17 4.57
C GLY A 15 13.47 2.74 3.24
N LEU A 16 12.90 3.88 2.82
CA LEU A 16 13.14 4.62 1.57
C LEU A 16 14.52 4.52 0.88
N PRO A 17 15.70 4.44 1.54
CA PRO A 17 16.99 4.28 0.85
C PRO A 17 17.15 3.08 -0.10
N LEU A 18 16.43 1.96 0.07
CA LEU A 18 16.53 0.84 -0.88
C LEU A 18 15.72 1.02 -2.18
N LEU A 19 14.79 1.98 -2.21
CA LEU A 19 14.05 2.31 -3.43
C LEU A 19 14.98 2.88 -4.52
N GLY A 20 16.05 3.57 -4.12
CA GLY A 20 17.06 4.11 -5.04
C GLY A 20 17.91 3.03 -5.72
N LEU A 21 18.26 1.96 -4.99
CA LEU A 21 19.00 0.82 -5.56
C LEU A 21 18.11 0.00 -6.50
N PHE A 22 16.81 -0.12 -6.18
CA PHE A 22 15.83 -0.77 -7.05
C PHE A 22 15.40 0.09 -8.25
N LEU A 23 15.67 1.40 -8.26
CA LEU A 23 15.49 2.23 -9.47
C LEU A 23 16.67 2.08 -10.44
N GLY A 24 17.86 1.71 -9.94
CA GLY A 24 19.07 1.52 -10.75
C GLY A 24 19.20 0.16 -11.43
N TYR A 25 18.44 -0.86 -11.00
CA TYR A 25 18.66 -2.25 -11.42
C TYR A 25 17.92 -2.68 -12.70
N GLY A 26 17.20 -1.76 -13.36
CA GLY A 26 16.31 -2.06 -14.48
C GLY A 26 16.57 -1.12 -15.63
N ASP A 27 17.70 -1.32 -16.33
CA ASP A 27 18.06 -0.71 -17.62
C ASP A 27 17.80 0.82 -17.76
N GLY A 28 17.78 1.54 -16.63
CA GLY A 28 17.33 2.95 -16.57
C GLY A 28 15.85 3.19 -16.87
N ALA A 29 15.07 2.17 -17.23
CA ALA A 29 13.66 2.27 -17.61
C ALA A 29 12.68 1.99 -16.45
N GLY A 30 13.15 1.42 -15.34
CA GLY A 30 12.30 1.15 -14.17
C GLY A 30 11.19 0.13 -14.42
N MET A 31 11.38 -0.76 -15.38
CA MET A 31 10.48 -1.86 -15.73
C MET A 31 11.23 -3.18 -15.65
N TYR A 32 10.67 -4.15 -14.94
CA TYR A 32 11.28 -5.43 -14.65
C TYR A 32 10.43 -6.57 -15.17
N ARG A 33 10.99 -7.42 -16.03
CA ARG A 33 10.35 -8.67 -16.44
C ARG A 33 10.60 -9.72 -15.36
N SER A 34 9.52 -10.32 -14.88
CA SER A 34 9.56 -11.38 -13.88
C SER A 34 8.47 -12.41 -14.17
N HIS A 35 8.45 -13.47 -13.39
CA HIS A 35 7.44 -14.51 -13.47
C HIS A 35 6.80 -14.65 -12.09
N LEU A 36 5.66 -14.00 -11.88
CA LEU A 36 4.89 -14.05 -10.64
C LEU A 36 3.69 -14.96 -10.83
N PHE A 37 3.41 -15.82 -9.85
CA PHE A 37 2.27 -16.75 -9.86
C PHE A 37 2.17 -17.64 -11.12
N GLY A 38 3.32 -18.14 -11.61
CA GLY A 38 3.34 -19.00 -12.80
C GLY A 38 2.99 -18.28 -14.11
N SER A 39 2.89 -16.95 -14.09
CA SER A 39 2.58 -16.12 -15.24
C SER A 39 3.68 -15.09 -15.50
N PRO A 40 4.05 -14.82 -16.76
CA PRO A 40 4.99 -13.76 -17.08
C PRO A 40 4.36 -12.40 -16.72
N CYS A 41 5.07 -11.61 -15.92
CA CYS A 41 4.59 -10.30 -15.45
C CYS A 41 5.67 -9.23 -15.58
N ILE A 42 5.22 -7.98 -15.73
CA ILE A 42 6.10 -6.81 -15.80
C ILE A 42 5.82 -5.94 -14.59
N ILE A 43 6.84 -5.72 -13.75
CA ILE A 43 6.76 -4.84 -12.59
C ILE A 43 7.28 -3.47 -13.02
N THR A 44 6.48 -2.44 -12.78
CA THR A 44 6.82 -1.07 -13.14
C THR A 44 6.98 -0.24 -11.87
N CYS A 45 8.13 0.40 -11.72
CA CYS A 45 8.46 1.23 -10.55
C CYS A 45 8.47 2.73 -10.88
N PHE A 46 8.36 3.09 -12.17
CA PHE A 46 8.45 4.48 -12.60
C PHE A 46 7.07 5.18 -12.54
N PRO A 47 6.95 6.37 -11.92
CA PRO A 47 5.66 7.02 -11.72
C PRO A 47 4.97 7.42 -13.04
N ALA A 48 5.74 7.77 -14.08
CA ALA A 48 5.17 8.12 -15.39
C ALA A 48 4.49 6.91 -16.06
N VAL A 49 5.13 5.73 -16.00
CA VAL A 49 4.58 4.51 -16.58
C VAL A 49 3.41 4.00 -15.75
N ASN A 50 3.47 4.08 -14.41
CA ASN A 50 2.33 3.75 -13.55
C ASN A 50 1.13 4.64 -13.84
N LYS A 51 1.33 5.95 -14.03
CA LYS A 51 0.25 6.88 -14.43
C LYS A 51 -0.36 6.46 -15.76
N PHE A 52 0.45 6.11 -16.74
CA PHE A 52 -0.03 5.63 -18.04
C PHE A 52 -0.88 4.35 -17.90
N VAL A 53 -0.39 3.35 -17.17
CA VAL A 53 -1.13 2.09 -16.92
C VAL A 53 -2.46 2.35 -16.21
N PHE A 54 -2.49 3.23 -15.21
CA PHE A 54 -3.72 3.56 -14.50
C PHE A 54 -4.71 4.43 -15.30
N GLN A 55 -4.24 5.17 -16.31
CA GLN A 55 -5.10 5.97 -17.18
C GLN A 55 -5.69 5.14 -18.34
N SER A 56 -4.99 4.11 -18.78
CA SER A 56 -5.40 3.24 -19.90
C SER A 56 -6.21 2.03 -19.42
N LEU A 57 -7.31 2.29 -18.73
CA LEU A 57 -8.24 1.27 -18.20
C LEU A 57 -8.92 0.43 -19.31
N ASP A 58 -8.90 0.91 -20.55
CA ASP A 58 -9.43 0.19 -21.72
C ASP A 58 -8.44 -0.87 -22.23
N THR A 59 -7.14 -0.67 -21.97
CA THR A 59 -6.05 -1.55 -22.43
C THR A 59 -5.59 -2.49 -21.32
N PHE A 60 -5.51 -2.00 -20.08
CA PHE A 60 -5.08 -2.77 -18.92
C PHE A 60 -6.26 -3.02 -17.99
N ILE A 61 -6.65 -4.28 -17.90
CA ILE A 61 -7.65 -4.74 -16.94
C ILE A 61 -6.96 -4.85 -15.58
N LEU A 62 -7.55 -4.21 -14.57
CA LEU A 62 -7.15 -4.42 -13.19
C LEU A 62 -7.64 -5.81 -12.77
N ASP A 63 -6.78 -6.81 -12.87
CA ASP A 63 -7.05 -8.18 -12.48
C ASP A 63 -6.02 -8.66 -11.45
N TRP A 64 -6.46 -9.53 -10.55
CA TRP A 64 -5.60 -10.15 -9.55
C TRP A 64 -5.39 -11.61 -9.91
N PRO A 65 -4.15 -12.13 -9.82
CA PRO A 65 -3.83 -13.48 -10.24
C PRO A 65 -4.56 -14.56 -9.43
N THR A 66 -5.11 -14.22 -8.26
CA THR A 66 -5.88 -15.15 -7.45
C THR A 66 -7.01 -14.43 -6.73
N VAL A 67 -8.24 -14.86 -7.00
CA VAL A 67 -9.47 -14.30 -6.43
C VAL A 67 -9.58 -14.57 -4.92
N ASP A 68 -8.88 -15.58 -4.41
CA ASP A 68 -8.89 -15.95 -2.98
C ASP A 68 -8.19 -14.92 -2.08
N LEU A 69 -7.30 -14.09 -2.63
CA LEU A 69 -6.63 -13.03 -1.85
C LEU A 69 -7.57 -11.88 -1.49
N LEU A 70 -8.52 -11.56 -2.37
CA LEU A 70 -9.42 -10.42 -2.20
C LEU A 70 -10.86 -10.85 -1.90
N GLY A 71 -11.20 -12.11 -2.19
CA GLY A 71 -12.55 -12.64 -2.14
C GLY A 71 -13.32 -12.38 -3.44
N ARG A 72 -14.19 -13.34 -3.79
CA ARG A 72 -14.98 -13.36 -5.03
C ARG A 72 -15.97 -12.20 -5.16
N SER A 73 -16.37 -11.59 -4.04
CA SER A 73 -17.29 -10.45 -3.99
C SER A 73 -16.58 -9.11 -3.83
N SER A 74 -15.26 -9.06 -4.03
CA SER A 74 -14.50 -7.81 -3.89
C SER A 74 -14.77 -6.87 -5.06
N LEU A 75 -14.75 -5.57 -4.76
CA LEU A 75 -14.93 -4.52 -5.76
C LEU A 75 -13.83 -4.56 -6.84
N VAL A 76 -12.68 -5.16 -6.52
CA VAL A 76 -11.51 -5.28 -7.39
C VAL A 76 -11.62 -6.47 -8.36
N ALA A 77 -12.48 -7.45 -8.06
CA ALA A 77 -12.79 -8.57 -8.96
C ALA A 77 -13.88 -8.24 -9.98
N VAL A 78 -14.51 -7.06 -9.89
CA VAL A 78 -15.51 -6.61 -10.87
C VAL A 78 -14.79 -5.84 -11.97
N HIS A 79 -15.08 -6.17 -13.23
CA HIS A 79 -14.48 -5.50 -14.39
C HIS A 79 -15.52 -4.74 -15.23
N GLY A 80 -15.05 -3.77 -16.03
CA GLY A 80 -15.85 -3.05 -17.03
C GLY A 80 -16.78 -1.95 -16.49
N LYS A 81 -17.87 -1.68 -17.21
CA LYS A 81 -18.88 -0.66 -16.88
C LYS A 81 -19.48 -0.76 -15.46
N PRO A 82 -19.76 -1.95 -14.89
CA PRO A 82 -20.26 -2.05 -13.51
C PRO A 82 -19.18 -1.66 -12.48
N TYR A 83 -17.90 -1.95 -12.72
CA TYR A 83 -16.80 -1.52 -11.86
C TYR A 83 -16.73 0.01 -11.75
N ALA A 84 -16.82 0.72 -12.88
CA ALA A 84 -16.79 2.18 -12.88
C ALA A 84 -17.92 2.80 -12.04
N ARG A 85 -19.11 2.20 -12.08
CA ARG A 85 -20.25 2.64 -11.26
C ARG A 85 -20.04 2.36 -9.77
N LEU A 86 -19.62 1.14 -9.41
CA LEU A 86 -19.36 0.76 -8.03
C LEU A 86 -18.22 1.59 -7.42
N ARG A 87 -17.12 1.76 -8.18
CA ARG A 87 -16.00 2.61 -7.77
C ARG A 87 -16.47 4.03 -7.54
N ARG A 88 -17.22 4.63 -8.47
CA ARG A 88 -17.76 5.99 -8.30
C ARG A 88 -18.63 6.10 -7.06
N TYR A 89 -19.51 5.12 -6.81
CA TYR A 89 -20.37 5.11 -5.63
C TYR A 89 -19.55 5.08 -4.33
N VAL A 90 -18.59 4.15 -4.23
CA VAL A 90 -17.74 4.02 -3.03
C VAL A 90 -16.83 5.23 -2.83
N THR A 91 -16.19 5.71 -3.90
CA THR A 91 -15.33 6.91 -3.81
C THR A 91 -16.15 8.12 -3.41
N ASN A 92 -17.37 8.30 -3.94
CA ASN A 92 -18.24 9.39 -3.54
C ASN A 92 -18.64 9.31 -2.07
N ALA A 93 -18.92 8.10 -1.55
CA ALA A 93 -19.28 7.90 -0.15
C ALA A 93 -18.12 8.21 0.80
N ILE A 94 -16.89 7.81 0.44
CA ILE A 94 -15.69 8.03 1.27
C ILE A 94 -15.23 9.48 1.19
N ASN A 95 -15.28 10.10 0.00
CA ASN A 95 -14.78 11.45 -0.23
C ASN A 95 -15.81 12.55 0.09
N GLN A 96 -16.94 12.21 0.71
CA GLN A 96 -17.85 13.23 1.24
C GLN A 96 -17.16 13.97 2.41
N PRO A 97 -17.25 15.31 2.47
CA PRO A 97 -16.66 16.09 3.56
C PRO A 97 -17.22 15.66 4.93
N ASP A 98 -18.51 15.32 5.00
CA ASP A 98 -19.14 14.84 6.22
C ASP A 98 -18.65 13.46 6.66
N ALA A 99 -18.40 12.56 5.70
CA ALA A 99 -17.86 11.23 5.99
C ALA A 99 -16.44 11.32 6.54
N LEU A 100 -15.60 12.15 5.91
CA LEU A 100 -14.23 12.42 6.37
C LEU A 100 -14.22 13.08 7.74
N ARG A 101 -15.12 14.05 8.00
CA ARG A 101 -15.24 14.70 9.31
C ARG A 101 -15.64 13.70 10.39
N ARG A 102 -16.61 12.83 10.14
CA ARG A 102 -17.02 11.78 11.08
C ARG A 102 -15.88 10.80 11.36
N PHE A 103 -15.14 10.40 10.34
CA PHE A 103 -13.98 9.53 10.48
C PHE A 103 -12.88 10.21 11.32
N ALA A 104 -12.58 11.49 11.04
CA ALA A 104 -11.61 12.26 11.81
C ALA A 104 -12.02 12.36 13.29
N LEU A 105 -13.27 12.70 13.57
CA LEU A 105 -13.79 12.78 14.95
C LEU A 105 -13.71 11.44 15.69
N PHE A 106 -13.89 10.32 14.98
CA PHE A 106 -13.80 8.99 15.56
C PHE A 106 -12.35 8.55 15.83
N VAL A 107 -11.43 8.86 14.91
CA VAL A 107 -10.03 8.40 14.99
C VAL A 107 -9.18 9.30 15.88
N GLN A 108 -9.44 10.61 15.89
CA GLN A 108 -8.69 11.60 16.65
C GLN A 108 -8.53 11.27 18.14
N PRO A 109 -9.58 10.91 18.92
CA PRO A 109 -9.41 10.59 20.33
C PRO A 109 -8.53 9.37 20.57
N ARG A 110 -8.58 8.36 19.67
CA ARG A 110 -7.72 7.17 19.77
C ARG A 110 -6.26 7.50 19.51
N MET A 111 -5.98 8.33 18.51
CA MET A 111 -4.62 8.79 18.22
C MET A 111 -4.04 9.60 19.39
N VAL A 112 -4.85 10.47 19.98
CA VAL A 112 -4.47 11.28 21.15
C VAL A 112 -4.20 10.37 22.36
N ALA A 113 -5.06 9.40 22.64
CA ALA A 113 -4.85 8.43 23.73
C ALA A 113 -3.58 7.57 23.54
N LEU A 114 -3.32 7.12 22.31
CA LEU A 114 -2.09 6.43 21.94
C LEU A 114 -0.86 7.31 22.18
N TYR A 115 -0.91 8.56 21.73
CA TYR A 115 0.17 9.52 21.92
C TYR A 115 0.50 9.73 23.41
N PHE A 116 -0.53 9.97 24.24
CA PHE A 116 -0.34 10.16 25.69
C PHE A 116 0.15 8.89 26.39
N SER A 117 -0.39 7.71 26.07
CA SER A 117 0.06 6.44 26.66
C SER A 117 1.51 6.07 26.29
N HIS A 118 1.94 6.39 25.07
CA HIS A 118 3.34 6.25 24.67
C HIS A 118 4.25 7.28 25.35
N GLY A 119 3.77 8.50 25.54
CA GLY A 119 4.46 9.55 26.30
C GLY A 119 4.72 9.12 27.75
N LEU A 120 3.69 8.62 28.44
CA LEU A 120 3.79 8.12 29.81
C LEU A 120 4.75 6.93 29.92
N ARG A 121 4.69 5.96 28.99
CA ARG A 121 5.66 4.84 28.96
C ARG A 121 7.10 5.30 28.79
N ARG A 122 7.37 6.34 27.99
CA ARG A 122 8.72 6.91 27.86
C ARG A 122 9.20 7.57 29.15
N VAL A 123 8.32 8.22 29.89
CA VAL A 123 8.67 8.89 31.15
C VAL A 123 8.98 7.87 32.23
N GLU A 124 8.15 6.84 32.39
CA GLU A 124 8.37 5.71 33.32
C GLU A 124 9.68 4.98 33.03
N SER A 125 9.97 4.67 31.75
CA SER A 125 11.23 4.02 31.38
C SER A 125 12.46 4.87 31.71
N LYS A 126 12.39 6.21 31.57
CA LYS A 126 13.49 7.11 31.96
C LYS A 126 13.69 7.17 33.47
N HIS A 127 12.61 7.20 34.25
CA HIS A 127 12.69 7.20 35.71
C HIS A 127 13.25 5.87 36.24
N MET A 128 12.81 4.75 35.67
CA MET A 128 13.31 3.41 36.01
C MET A 128 14.78 3.21 35.60
N MET A 129 15.25 3.81 34.51
CA MET A 129 16.68 3.80 34.14
C MET A 129 17.54 4.65 35.09
N LYS A 130 16.97 5.67 35.73
CA LYS A 130 17.66 6.58 36.65
C LYS A 130 17.76 6.02 38.07
N LEU A 131 16.77 5.23 38.48
CA LEU A 131 16.75 4.48 39.76
C LEU A 131 17.65 3.23 39.77
N ARG A 132 18.14 2.81 38.59
CA ARG A 132 19.00 1.63 38.41
C ARG A 132 20.50 1.97 38.31
N ARG A 133 20.89 3.22 38.59
CA ARG A 133 22.28 3.68 38.75
C ARG A 133 22.46 4.16 40.18
#